data_AF-A0AAQ0HBU1-F1
#
_entry.id   AF-A0AAQ0HBU1-F1
#
_cell.length_a   1.000
_cell.length_b   1.000
_cell.length_c   1.000
_cell.angle_alpha   90.00
_cell.angle_beta   90.00
_cell.angle_gamma   90.00
#
_symmetry.space_group_name_H-M   'P 1'
#
loop_
_entity.id
_entity.type
_entity.pdbx_description
1 polymer ?
#
loop_
_entity_poly.entity_id
_entity_poly.type
_entity_poly.pdbx_seq_one_letter_code
_entity_poly.pdbx_strand_id
1 'polypeptide(L)'
;MHVVSLLRTDMFSIRIGGVASGLDDLFPDWTELDRFRLVIDEPPGGVGATHLLQAAMMAYCDAKPPRRTSRAVYPEIYAFHIGKCHGAHGPYDFWPARRE
;
A
#
# COMPACT_ATOMS: atom_id res chain seq x y z
N MET A 1 17.48 -1.89 8.08
CA MET A 1 17.31 -0.81 7.08
C MET A 1 15.83 -0.77 6.72
N HIS A 2 15.11 0.31 7.01
CA HIS A 2 13.64 0.34 6.85
C HIS A 2 13.27 1.13 5.61
N VAL A 3 12.59 0.54 4.63
CA VAL A 3 12.19 1.20 3.37
C VAL A 3 11.45 2.52 3.62
N VAL A 4 10.74 2.60 4.73
CA VAL A 4 10.02 3.79 5.20
C VAL A 4 10.89 5.03 5.44
N SER A 5 12.19 4.85 5.69
CA SER A 5 13.14 5.96 5.82
C SER A 5 13.76 6.38 4.49
N LEU A 6 13.53 5.62 3.41
CA LEU A 6 14.13 5.83 2.09
C LEU A 6 13.14 6.43 1.10
N LEU A 7 11.86 6.09 1.21
CA LEU A 7 10.81 6.60 0.34
C LEU A 7 10.21 7.90 0.90
N ARG A 8 9.89 8.80 -0.03
CA ARG A 8 9.17 10.05 0.21
C ARG A 8 8.08 10.21 -0.85
N THR A 9 7.02 10.92 -0.50
CA THR A 9 5.87 11.18 -1.37
C THR A 9 6.27 11.91 -2.67
N ASP A 10 7.29 12.77 -2.61
CA ASP A 10 7.84 13.49 -3.77
C ASP A 10 8.56 12.60 -4.81
N MET A 11 8.76 11.30 -4.51
CA MET A 11 9.39 10.34 -5.41
C MET A 11 8.39 9.64 -6.35
N PHE A 12 7.09 9.87 -6.17
CA PHE A 12 6.03 9.25 -6.97
C PHE A 12 5.48 10.22 -8.01
N SER A 13 5.36 9.75 -9.26
CA SER A 13 4.57 10.42 -10.30
C SER A 13 3.22 9.70 -10.39
N ILE A 14 2.15 10.40 -10.05
CA ILE A 14 0.78 9.85 -10.02
C ILE A 14 0.00 10.45 -11.17
N ARG A 15 -0.71 9.59 -11.91
CA ARG A 15 -1.65 10.02 -12.95
C ARG A 15 -2.97 9.29 -12.80
N ILE A 16 -4.07 10.03 -12.70
CA ILE A 16 -5.43 9.49 -12.61
C ILE A 16 -6.18 9.89 -13.88
N GLY A 17 -6.69 8.92 -14.64
CA GLY A 17 -7.32 9.19 -15.94
C GLY A 17 -6.39 9.90 -16.93
N GLY A 18 -5.07 9.72 -16.78
CA GLY A 18 -4.07 10.42 -17.59
C GLY A 18 -3.76 11.85 -17.15
N VAL A 19 -4.43 12.41 -16.14
CA VAL A 19 -4.15 13.74 -15.57
C VAL A 19 -3.08 13.60 -14.48
N ALA A 20 -2.12 14.54 -14.40
CA ALA A 20 -1.16 14.55 -13.31
C ALA A 20 -1.87 14.87 -11.98
N SER A 21 -1.60 14.05 -10.96
CA SER A 21 -2.32 14.07 -9.69
C SER A 21 -1.37 13.93 -8.50
N GLY A 22 -1.86 14.25 -7.30
CA GLY A 22 -1.16 14.10 -6.04
C GLY A 22 -1.54 12.82 -5.29
N LEU A 23 -0.87 12.64 -4.14
CA LEU A 23 -1.22 11.56 -3.21
C LEU A 23 -2.62 11.76 -2.62
N ASP A 24 -3.03 13.00 -2.38
CA ASP A 24 -4.36 13.36 -1.87
C ASP A 24 -5.47 13.05 -2.88
N ASP A 25 -5.19 13.12 -4.19
CA ASP A 25 -6.15 12.71 -5.22
C ASP A 25 -6.27 11.18 -5.30
N LEU A 26 -5.17 10.47 -5.00
CA LEU A 26 -5.11 9.00 -5.02
C LEU A 26 -5.75 8.38 -3.77
N PHE A 27 -5.58 9.04 -2.63
CA PHE A 27 -6.08 8.65 -1.32
C PHE A 27 -6.80 9.84 -0.65
N PRO A 28 -8.01 10.19 -1.14
CA PRO A 28 -8.76 11.33 -0.62
C PRO A 28 -9.09 11.14 0.86
N ASP A 29 -8.93 12.23 1.62
CA ASP A 29 -9.24 12.32 3.05
C ASP A 29 -8.52 11.28 3.94
N TRP A 30 -7.36 10.77 3.50
CA TRP A 30 -6.60 9.76 4.23
C TRP A 30 -6.16 10.23 5.63
N THR A 31 -6.39 9.40 6.63
CA THR A 31 -6.12 9.64 8.05
C THR A 31 -5.19 8.59 8.66
N GLU A 32 -4.81 8.79 9.93
CA GLU A 32 -3.98 7.80 10.63
C GLU A 32 -4.69 6.46 10.92
N LEU A 33 -6.02 6.42 10.79
CA LEU A 33 -6.86 5.24 11.02
C LEU A 33 -7.08 4.42 9.75
N ASP A 34 -6.79 4.96 8.57
CA ASP A 34 -7.02 4.28 7.31
C ASP A 34 -6.05 3.11 7.09
N ARG A 35 -6.52 2.16 6.29
CA ARG A 35 -5.81 0.92 5.92
C ARG A 35 -5.91 0.72 4.43
N PHE A 36 -4.86 0.12 3.86
CA PHE A 36 -4.79 -0.13 2.43
C PHE A 36 -5.16 -1.57 2.11
N ARG A 37 -6.00 -1.75 1.09
CA ARG A 37 -6.43 -3.06 0.63
C ARG A 37 -6.23 -3.19 -0.88
N LEU A 38 -5.69 -4.34 -1.28
CA LEU A 38 -5.65 -4.80 -2.66
C LEU A 38 -6.77 -5.80 -2.89
N VAL A 39 -7.50 -5.59 -3.98
CA VAL A 39 -8.45 -6.57 -4.52
C VAL A 39 -7.84 -7.08 -5.82
N ILE A 40 -7.57 -8.38 -5.87
CA ILE A 40 -6.85 -9.03 -6.96
C ILE A 40 -7.82 -9.98 -7.65
N ASP A 41 -8.15 -9.70 -8.89
CA ASP A 41 -9.10 -10.45 -9.71
C ASP A 41 -8.42 -11.24 -10.85
N GLU A 42 -7.17 -10.92 -11.16
CA GLU A 42 -6.36 -11.65 -12.14
C GLU A 42 -4.88 -11.75 -11.75
N PRO A 43 -4.15 -12.79 -12.20
CA PRO A 43 -2.70 -12.82 -12.16
C PRO A 43 -2.13 -11.93 -13.29
N PRO A 44 -1.05 -11.15 -13.06
CA PRO A 44 -0.28 -10.92 -11.84
C PRO A 44 -0.67 -9.60 -11.13
N GLY A 45 -1.96 -9.33 -10.92
CA GLY A 45 -2.48 -8.02 -10.49
C GLY A 45 -1.82 -7.43 -9.24
N GLY A 46 -1.47 -8.27 -8.25
CA GLY A 46 -0.76 -7.80 -7.06
C GLY A 46 0.65 -7.26 -7.33
N VAL A 47 1.37 -7.79 -8.34
CA VAL A 47 2.66 -7.26 -8.78
C VAL A 47 2.47 -5.90 -9.45
N GLY A 48 1.43 -5.75 -10.29
CA GLY A 48 1.08 -4.48 -10.92
C GLY A 48 0.79 -3.36 -9.91
N ALA A 49 0.30 -3.72 -8.72
CA ALA A 49 -0.03 -2.78 -7.65
C ALA A 49 1.15 -2.35 -6.77
N THR A 50 2.40 -2.75 -7.07
CA THR A 50 3.57 -2.48 -6.21
C THR A 50 3.77 -0.98 -5.92
N HIS A 51 3.63 -0.11 -6.93
CA HIS A 51 3.76 1.34 -6.72
C HIS A 51 2.61 1.91 -5.89
N LEU A 52 1.39 1.39 -6.06
CA LEU A 52 0.23 1.81 -5.27
C LEU A 52 0.40 1.42 -3.80
N LEU A 53 0.91 0.22 -3.55
CA LEU A 53 1.28 -0.25 -2.22
C LEU A 53 2.32 0.66 -1.55
N GLN A 54 3.38 1.03 -2.29
CA GLN A 54 4.41 1.93 -1.78
C GLN A 54 3.88 3.35 -1.52
N ALA A 55 3.01 3.87 -2.39
CA ALA A 55 2.34 5.15 -2.20
C ALA A 55 1.46 5.12 -0.94
N ALA A 56 0.71 4.04 -0.70
CA ALA A 56 -0.10 3.87 0.50
C ALA A 56 0.75 3.82 1.78
N MET A 57 1.95 3.22 1.72
CA MET A 57 2.91 3.27 2.84
C MET A 57 3.33 4.71 3.15
N MET A 58 3.49 5.57 2.12
CA MET A 58 3.79 6.99 2.33
C MET A 58 2.61 7.73 2.94
N ALA A 59 1.39 7.54 2.44
CA ALA A 59 0.18 8.11 3.02
C ALA A 59 0.03 7.73 4.50
N TYR A 60 0.26 6.47 4.84
CA TYR A 60 0.25 5.98 6.22
C TYR A 60 1.28 6.68 7.11
N CYS A 61 2.50 6.91 6.61
CA CYS A 61 3.54 7.58 7.39
C CYS A 61 3.31 9.09 7.51
N ASP A 62 2.82 9.73 6.46
CA ASP A 62 2.59 11.17 6.41
C ASP A 62 1.39 11.56 7.29
N ALA A 63 0.38 10.69 7.42
CA ALA A 63 -0.75 10.88 8.33
C ALA A 63 -0.37 10.90 9.82
N LYS A 64 0.79 10.33 10.20
CA LYS A 64 1.33 10.41 11.57
C LYS A 64 2.86 10.43 11.52
N PRO A 65 3.48 11.62 11.32
CA PRO A 65 4.92 11.75 11.07
C PRO A 65 5.86 11.02 12.05
N PRO A 66 5.54 10.89 13.36
CA PRO A 66 6.34 10.07 14.28
C PRO A 66 6.53 8.60 13.84
N ARG A 67 5.65 8.03 13.01
CA ARG A 67 5.79 6.68 12.43
C ARG A 67 7.11 6.48 11.67
N ARG A 68 7.72 7.55 11.18
CA ARG A 68 9.02 7.51 10.49
C ARG A 68 10.21 7.43 11.44
N THR A 69 10.07 7.81 12.72
CA THR A 69 11.21 8.03 13.63
C THR A 69 11.12 7.32 14.99
N SER A 70 9.92 7.17 15.58
CA SER A 70 9.79 6.79 17.00
C SER A 70 9.63 5.28 17.24
N ARG A 71 9.04 4.55 16.29
CA ARG A 71 8.98 3.08 16.24
C ARG A 71 8.42 2.68 14.87
N ALA A 72 9.07 1.74 14.19
CA ALA A 72 8.57 1.24 12.92
C ALA A 72 7.32 0.38 13.13
N VAL A 73 6.15 1.02 13.13
CA VAL A 73 4.87 0.33 13.04
C VAL A 73 4.51 0.28 11.56
N TYR A 74 4.55 -0.91 10.97
CA TYR A 74 4.16 -1.08 9.58
C TYR A 74 2.65 -0.85 9.40
N PRO A 75 2.24 -0.30 8.25
CA PRO A 75 0.81 -0.24 7.91
C PRO A 75 0.22 -1.65 7.84
N GLU A 76 -1.01 -1.82 8.33
CA GLU A 76 -1.76 -3.04 8.04
C GLU A 76 -2.25 -2.95 6.59
N ILE A 77 -1.78 -3.89 5.78
CA ILE A 77 -2.09 -4.00 4.35
C ILE A 77 -2.67 -5.38 4.12
N TYR A 78 -3.75 -5.43 3.33
CA TYR A 78 -4.46 -6.68 3.07
C TYR A 78 -4.64 -6.92 1.57
N ALA A 79 -4.32 -8.13 1.12
CA ALA A 79 -4.59 -8.63 -0.21
C ALA A 79 -5.76 -9.61 -0.15
N PHE A 80 -6.76 -9.37 -1.00
CA PHE A 80 -7.94 -10.20 -1.15
C PHE A 80 -8.05 -10.65 -2.59
N HIS A 81 -8.24 -11.95 -2.78
CA HIS A 81 -8.31 -12.55 -4.10
C HIS A 81 -9.75 -12.91 -4.45
N ILE A 82 -10.20 -12.52 -5.65
CA ILE A 82 -11.56 -12.82 -6.13
C ILE A 82 -11.58 -14.20 -6.79
N GLY A 83 -12.48 -15.07 -6.31
CA GLY A 83 -12.83 -16.37 -6.91
C GLY A 83 -11.79 -17.48 -6.72
N LYS A 84 -10.49 -17.16 -6.82
CA LYS A 84 -9.38 -18.09 -6.61
C LYS A 84 -8.13 -17.32 -6.16
N CYS A 85 -7.10 -18.03 -5.72
CA CYS A 85 -5.80 -17.42 -5.42
C CYS A 85 -5.08 -17.01 -6.73
N HIS A 86 -4.62 -15.75 -6.79
CA HIS A 86 -3.91 -15.18 -7.94
C HIS A 86 -2.42 -14.91 -7.66
N GLY A 87 -1.86 -15.61 -6.67
CA GLY A 87 -0.47 -15.47 -6.25
C GLY A 87 -0.35 -15.34 -4.73
N ALA A 88 0.84 -15.62 -4.19
CA ALA A 88 1.11 -15.47 -2.76
C ALA A 88 1.71 -14.08 -2.50
N HIS A 89 1.07 -13.30 -1.62
CA HIS A 89 1.52 -11.99 -1.15
C HIS A 89 2.00 -12.04 0.30
N GLY A 90 2.14 -13.26 0.84
CA GLY A 90 2.76 -13.54 2.14
C GLY A 90 1.99 -12.86 3.28
N PRO A 91 2.62 -11.99 4.09
CA PRO A 91 1.97 -11.36 5.23
C PRO A 91 0.83 -10.43 4.84
N TYR A 92 0.71 -10.04 3.57
CA TYR A 92 -0.40 -9.25 3.08
C TYR A 92 -1.66 -10.08 2.81
N ASP A 93 -1.55 -11.39 2.56
CA ASP A 93 -2.73 -12.19 2.24
C ASP A 93 -3.66 -12.26 3.46
N PHE A 94 -4.92 -11.83 3.28
CA PHE A 94 -5.92 -11.92 4.34
C PHE A 94 -6.20 -13.38 4.74
N TRP A 95 -6.12 -14.28 3.77
CA TRP A 95 -6.23 -15.73 3.97
C TRP A 95 -5.05 -16.43 3.28
N PRO A 96 -3.88 -16.50 3.94
CA PRO A 96 -2.69 -17.08 3.33
C PRO A 96 -2.85 -18.60 3.19
N ALA A 97 -2.22 -19.18 2.15
CA ALA A 97 -2.28 -20.61 1.89
C ALA A 97 -1.69 -21.47 3.04
N ARG A 98 -0.90 -20.85 3.94
CA ARG A 98 -0.33 -21.46 5.14
C ARG A 98 -0.39 -20.41 6.25
N ARG A 99 -0.77 -20.81 7.46
CA ARG A 99 -0.53 -19.98 8.65
C ARG A 99 0.97 -20.02 8.95
N GLU A 100 1.60 -18.85 9.05
CA GLU A 100 2.85 -18.73 9.81
C GLU A 100 2.55 -18.86 11.31
#